data_AF-A0AAU1YCF2-F1
#
_entry.id   AF-A0AAU1YCF2-F1
#
_cell.length_a   1.000
_cell.length_b   1.000
_cell.length_c   1.000
_cell.angle_alpha   90.00
_cell.angle_beta   90.00
_cell.angle_gamma   90.00
#
_symmetry.space_group_name_H-M   'P 1'
#
loop_
_entity.id
_entity.type
_entity.pdbx_description
1 polymer ?
#
loop_
_entity_poly.entity_id
_entity_poly.type
_entity_poly.pdbx_seq_one_letter_code
_entity_poly.pdbx_strand_id
1 'polypeptide(L)'
;MGDSRLQPLVLSEDERLVLRGWAKRRTTAQGLAKRARIVLACADGLNNTAVAARLDTDRGTVSRWRTRFLQRRLDGLSDEPRPGVPRTITDAQVEEVVVRTLEEVPEGAPHWSKRELARRVGISPTSVLRIWRAFGLQPWRTETFKISPDPLLIDKIRDVVGLYLAPPANAAVFAVDEKPQIQALERTAPVVPMIPGTPERRSFDYVRHGTVDLFAALNTATGKVIGKLSAQHRAVDFRDFLDEIDRQTDPGLAVHVICDNLSAHKAPVVHKWLLAHPRFELHFTPTYSSWINQVERWFAELQRRCLERGVFCSLDELKTALEDWIKTWNEDARPFKWTKTADQIIDRICRYCDRISGPDH
;
A
#
# COMPACT_ATOMS: atom_id res chain seq x y z
N MET A 1 -35.62 -60.81 -17.07
CA MET A 1 -35.91 -59.67 -17.97
C MET A 1 -34.60 -58.99 -18.33
N GLY A 2 -34.23 -59.06 -19.62
CA GLY A 2 -33.35 -58.17 -20.37
C GLY A 2 -32.05 -57.66 -19.74
N ASP A 3 -30.95 -58.35 -20.03
CA ASP A 3 -29.61 -57.78 -20.00
C ASP A 3 -29.52 -56.72 -21.12
N SER A 4 -29.82 -55.46 -20.76
CA SER A 4 -29.55 -54.32 -21.63
C SER A 4 -28.03 -54.25 -21.82
N ARG A 5 -27.54 -54.60 -23.03
CA ARG A 5 -26.13 -54.53 -23.40
C ARG A 5 -25.56 -53.18 -23.00
N LEU A 6 -24.83 -53.14 -21.89
CA LEU A 6 -24.12 -51.95 -21.45
C LEU A 6 -23.07 -51.62 -22.53
N GLN A 7 -23.10 -50.40 -23.07
CA GLN A 7 -22.11 -49.95 -24.06
C GLN A 7 -20.69 -50.22 -23.52
N PRO A 8 -19.83 -50.91 -24.30
CA PRO A 8 -18.49 -51.24 -23.85
C PRO A 8 -17.69 -49.96 -23.61
N LEU A 9 -17.08 -49.86 -22.42
CA LEU A 9 -16.24 -48.72 -22.05
C LEU A 9 -14.80 -49.09 -22.39
N VAL A 10 -14.31 -48.61 -23.54
CA VAL A 10 -12.93 -48.80 -23.98
C VAL A 10 -12.12 -47.54 -23.66
N LEU A 11 -10.97 -47.74 -23.02
CA LEU A 11 -10.00 -46.69 -22.69
C LEU A 11 -8.85 -46.73 -23.69
N SER A 12 -8.39 -45.56 -24.13
CA SER A 12 -7.05 -45.43 -24.71
C SER A 12 -5.98 -45.61 -23.63
N GLU A 13 -4.75 -45.89 -24.05
CA GLU A 13 -3.62 -46.01 -23.12
C GLU A 13 -3.37 -44.69 -22.35
N ASP A 14 -3.50 -43.54 -23.01
CA ASP A 14 -3.36 -42.22 -22.38
C ASP A 14 -4.42 -41.98 -21.31
N GLU A 15 -5.69 -42.29 -21.60
CA GLU A 15 -6.78 -42.14 -20.61
C GLU A 15 -6.62 -43.10 -19.44
N ARG A 16 -6.18 -44.33 -19.70
CA ARG A 16 -5.91 -45.32 -18.66
C ARG A 16 -4.76 -44.86 -17.75
N LEU A 17 -3.72 -44.23 -18.31
CA LEU A 17 -2.61 -43.65 -17.56
C LEU A 17 -3.08 -42.49 -16.68
N VAL A 18 -3.87 -41.56 -17.24
CA VAL A 18 -4.43 -40.42 -16.50
C VAL A 18 -5.34 -40.87 -15.36
N LEU A 19 -6.27 -41.82 -15.61
CA LEU A 19 -7.19 -42.34 -14.61
C LEU A 19 -6.46 -43.09 -13.48
N ARG A 20 -5.43 -43.87 -13.80
CA ARG A 20 -4.57 -44.53 -12.79
C ARG A 20 -3.81 -43.49 -11.95
N GLY A 21 -3.33 -42.43 -12.58
CA GLY A 21 -2.73 -41.28 -11.92
C GLY A 21 -3.68 -40.66 -10.89
N TRP A 22 -4.90 -40.32 -11.31
CA TRP A 22 -5.93 -39.75 -10.42
C TRP A 22 -6.37 -40.70 -9.30
N ALA A 23 -6.40 -42.02 -9.55
CA ALA A 23 -6.80 -43.00 -8.56
C ALA A 23 -5.75 -43.24 -7.45
N LYS A 24 -4.46 -43.04 -7.75
CA LYS A 24 -3.33 -43.36 -6.85
C LYS A 24 -2.66 -42.15 -6.21
N ARG A 25 -2.70 -40.98 -6.85
CA ARG A 25 -1.98 -39.79 -6.38
C ARG A 25 -2.59 -39.26 -5.07
N ARG A 26 -1.76 -39.09 -4.05
CA ARG A 26 -2.18 -38.64 -2.70
C ARG A 26 -2.85 -37.26 -2.67
N THR A 27 -2.56 -36.40 -3.65
CA THR A 27 -3.08 -35.03 -3.73
C THR A 27 -4.37 -34.92 -4.57
N THR A 28 -4.83 -35.99 -5.20
CA THR A 28 -6.07 -35.95 -5.98
C THR A 28 -7.29 -35.89 -5.06
N ALA A 29 -8.22 -34.97 -5.35
CA ALA A 29 -9.47 -34.87 -4.62
C ALA A 29 -10.19 -36.24 -4.59
N GLN A 30 -10.61 -36.68 -3.40
CA GLN A 30 -11.16 -38.03 -3.19
C GLN A 30 -12.35 -38.35 -4.11
N GLY A 31 -13.19 -37.35 -4.41
CA GLY A 31 -14.29 -37.48 -5.37
C GLY A 31 -13.82 -37.84 -6.77
N LEU A 32 -12.77 -37.19 -7.29
CA LEU A 32 -12.19 -37.47 -8.60
C LEU A 32 -11.47 -38.83 -8.61
N ALA A 33 -10.78 -39.18 -7.53
CA ALA A 33 -10.15 -40.49 -7.39
C ALA A 33 -11.18 -41.63 -7.38
N LYS A 34 -12.32 -41.46 -6.69
CA LYS A 34 -13.43 -42.44 -6.68
C LYS A 34 -14.02 -42.60 -8.08
N ARG A 35 -14.24 -41.51 -8.82
CA ARG A 35 -14.73 -41.53 -10.21
C ARG A 35 -13.76 -42.24 -11.15
N ALA A 36 -12.46 -41.99 -11.01
CA ALA A 36 -11.44 -42.66 -11.81
C ALA A 36 -11.41 -44.17 -11.56
N ARG A 37 -11.55 -44.63 -10.31
CA ARG A 37 -11.66 -46.07 -9.97
C ARG A 37 -12.92 -46.70 -10.56
N ILE A 38 -14.05 -46.00 -10.56
CA ILE A 38 -15.29 -46.46 -11.20
C ILE A 38 -15.07 -46.70 -12.70
N VAL A 39 -14.47 -45.74 -13.40
CA VAL A 39 -14.21 -45.85 -14.85
C VAL A 39 -13.22 -46.96 -15.18
N LEU A 40 -12.12 -47.07 -14.41
CA LEU A 40 -11.15 -48.16 -14.57
C LEU A 40 -11.80 -49.54 -14.36
N ALA A 41 -12.61 -49.70 -13.31
CA ALA A 41 -13.30 -50.96 -13.05
C ALA A 41 -14.35 -51.30 -14.12
N CYS A 42 -15.02 -50.30 -14.70
CA CYS A 42 -15.92 -50.50 -15.85
C CYS A 42 -15.16 -50.89 -17.12
N ALA A 43 -13.94 -50.38 -17.32
CA ALA A 43 -13.08 -50.71 -18.46
C ALA A 43 -12.52 -52.14 -18.38
N ASP A 44 -12.38 -52.69 -17.17
CA ASP A 44 -11.96 -54.07 -16.93
C ASP A 44 -13.10 -55.09 -17.16
N GLY A 45 -14.22 -54.66 -17.76
CA GLY A 45 -15.34 -55.53 -18.16
C GLY A 45 -16.37 -55.81 -17.07
N LEU A 46 -16.24 -55.20 -15.88
CA LEU A 46 -17.22 -55.38 -14.80
C LEU A 46 -18.53 -54.65 -15.11
N ASN A 47 -19.65 -55.30 -14.80
CA ASN A 47 -20.96 -54.67 -14.86
C ASN A 47 -21.15 -53.67 -13.70
N ASN A 48 -22.13 -52.77 -13.83
CA ASN A 48 -22.30 -51.68 -12.86
C ASN A 48 -22.60 -52.18 -11.43
N THR A 49 -23.22 -53.35 -11.29
CA THR A 49 -23.53 -53.97 -9.98
C THR A 49 -22.26 -54.48 -9.30
N ALA A 50 -21.37 -55.14 -10.06
CA ALA A 50 -20.09 -55.63 -9.55
C ALA A 50 -19.14 -54.48 -9.17
N VAL A 51 -19.10 -53.41 -9.99
CA VAL A 51 -18.31 -52.20 -9.67
C VAL A 51 -18.84 -51.50 -8.41
N ALA A 52 -20.16 -51.42 -8.25
CA ALA A 52 -20.81 -50.83 -7.09
C ALA A 52 -20.44 -51.57 -5.78
N ALA A 53 -20.52 -52.90 -5.79
CA ALA A 53 -20.12 -53.74 -4.66
C ALA A 53 -18.62 -53.64 -4.35
N ARG A 54 -17.76 -53.62 -5.38
CA ARG A 54 -16.30 -53.55 -5.23
C ARG A 54 -15.81 -52.22 -4.65
N LEU A 55 -16.47 -51.11 -4.98
CA LEU A 55 -16.06 -49.76 -4.61
C LEU A 55 -16.91 -49.13 -3.51
N ASP A 56 -17.75 -49.95 -2.85
CA ASP A 56 -18.67 -49.54 -1.79
C ASP A 56 -19.43 -48.25 -2.15
N THR A 57 -20.21 -48.34 -3.22
CA THR A 57 -20.98 -47.22 -3.77
C THR A 57 -22.29 -47.69 -4.38
N ASP A 58 -23.24 -46.78 -4.58
CA ASP A 58 -24.50 -47.12 -5.21
C ASP A 58 -24.37 -47.35 -6.73
N ARG A 59 -25.18 -48.26 -7.27
CA ARG A 59 -25.26 -48.57 -8.71
C ARG A 59 -25.59 -47.33 -9.56
N GLY A 60 -26.39 -46.40 -9.04
CA GLY A 60 -26.76 -45.16 -9.72
C GLY A 60 -25.57 -44.26 -9.97
N THR A 61 -24.68 -44.11 -8.98
CA THR A 61 -23.42 -43.38 -9.08
C THR A 61 -22.48 -44.01 -10.10
N VAL A 62 -22.34 -45.34 -10.12
CA VAL A 62 -21.56 -46.05 -11.14
C VAL A 62 -22.13 -45.76 -12.54
N SER A 63 -23.44 -45.90 -12.70
CA SER A 63 -24.12 -45.63 -13.97
C SER A 63 -23.91 -44.19 -14.43
N ARG A 64 -24.06 -43.22 -13.53
CA ARG A 64 -23.89 -41.79 -13.82
C ARG A 64 -22.48 -41.47 -14.32
N TRP A 65 -21.45 -41.96 -13.63
CA TRP A 65 -20.06 -41.67 -14.02
C TRP A 65 -19.65 -42.44 -15.27
N ARG A 66 -20.13 -43.67 -15.45
CA ARG A 66 -19.95 -44.43 -16.69
C ARG A 66 -20.55 -43.69 -17.89
N THR A 67 -21.80 -43.23 -17.78
CA THR A 67 -22.47 -42.45 -18.84
C THR A 67 -21.75 -41.13 -19.11
N ARG A 68 -21.38 -40.38 -18.08
CA ARG A 68 -20.64 -39.11 -18.24
C ARG A 68 -19.27 -39.31 -18.90
N PHE A 69 -18.56 -40.38 -18.56
CA PHE A 69 -17.29 -40.70 -19.21
C PHE A 69 -17.49 -41.12 -20.67
N LEU A 70 -18.52 -41.91 -20.99
CA LEU A 70 -18.81 -42.27 -22.38
C LEU A 70 -19.14 -41.05 -23.25
N GLN A 71 -19.76 -40.02 -22.68
CA GLN A 71 -20.14 -38.79 -23.40
C GLN A 71 -19.02 -37.74 -23.49
N ARG A 72 -18.28 -37.52 -22.40
CA ARG A 72 -17.33 -36.40 -22.25
C ARG A 72 -15.90 -36.84 -21.89
N ARG A 73 -15.60 -38.14 -21.94
CA ARG A 73 -14.31 -38.75 -21.60
C ARG A 73 -13.79 -38.25 -20.24
N LEU A 74 -12.51 -37.89 -20.14
CA LEU A 74 -11.86 -37.43 -18.91
C LEU A 74 -12.53 -36.17 -18.33
N ASP A 75 -12.96 -35.22 -19.16
CA ASP A 75 -13.63 -33.98 -18.74
C ASP A 75 -14.99 -34.27 -18.07
N GLY A 76 -15.61 -35.39 -18.43
CA GLY A 76 -16.85 -35.86 -17.83
C GLY A 76 -16.75 -36.18 -16.33
N LEU A 77 -15.54 -36.36 -15.78
CA LEU A 77 -15.32 -36.74 -14.38
C LEU A 77 -15.12 -35.54 -13.43
N SER A 78 -15.00 -34.32 -13.96
CA SER A 78 -14.92 -33.09 -13.16
C SER A 78 -16.26 -32.74 -12.50
N ASP A 79 -16.21 -32.01 -11.38
CA ASP A 79 -17.42 -31.43 -10.80
C ASP A 79 -18.02 -30.41 -11.77
N GLU A 80 -19.34 -30.48 -11.96
CA GLU A 80 -20.04 -29.40 -12.68
C GLU A 80 -20.17 -28.19 -11.77
N PRO A 81 -20.22 -26.97 -12.35
CA PRO A 81 -20.53 -25.76 -11.58
C PRO A 81 -21.84 -26.00 -10.83
N ARG A 82 -21.75 -26.06 -9.49
CA ARG A 82 -22.95 -26.19 -8.67
C ARG A 82 -23.64 -24.84 -8.72
N PRO A 83 -24.95 -24.76 -9.02
CA PRO A 83 -25.68 -23.52 -8.86
C PRO A 83 -25.54 -23.12 -7.39
N GLY A 84 -24.83 -22.02 -7.15
CA GLY A 84 -24.72 -21.45 -5.82
C GLY A 84 -26.10 -21.01 -5.32
N VAL A 85 -26.14 -20.54 -4.07
CA VAL A 85 -27.36 -19.90 -3.55
C VAL A 85 -27.78 -18.78 -4.51
N PRO A 86 -29.03 -18.75 -4.99
CA PRO A 86 -29.52 -17.69 -5.86
C PRO A 86 -29.26 -16.32 -5.23
N ARG A 87 -28.89 -15.34 -6.06
CA ARG A 87 -28.71 -13.96 -5.60
C ARG A 87 -30.01 -13.46 -4.95
N THR A 88 -29.94 -13.04 -3.70
CA THR A 88 -31.08 -12.48 -2.96
C THR A 88 -31.16 -10.97 -3.05
N ILE A 89 -30.07 -10.31 -3.43
CA ILE A 89 -29.99 -8.86 -3.61
C ILE A 89 -30.22 -8.56 -5.09
N THR A 90 -31.17 -7.67 -5.37
CA THR A 90 -31.52 -7.29 -6.73
C THR A 90 -30.57 -6.23 -7.28
N ASP A 91 -30.52 -6.09 -8.60
CA ASP A 91 -29.71 -5.05 -9.25
C ASP A 91 -30.21 -3.65 -8.85
N ALA A 92 -31.52 -3.48 -8.64
CA ALA A 92 -32.11 -2.24 -8.12
C ALA A 92 -31.63 -1.89 -6.70
N GLN A 93 -31.47 -2.88 -5.80
CA GLN A 93 -30.91 -2.63 -4.47
C GLN A 93 -29.43 -2.29 -4.52
N VAL A 94 -28.69 -2.84 -5.49
CA VAL A 94 -27.29 -2.47 -5.72
C VAL A 94 -27.19 -1.03 -6.21
N GLU A 95 -28.00 -0.67 -7.21
CA GLU A 95 -28.09 0.69 -7.74
C GLU A 95 -28.47 1.69 -6.66
N GLU A 96 -29.49 1.40 -5.85
CA GLU A 96 -29.91 2.27 -4.75
C GLU A 96 -28.78 2.51 -3.74
N VAL A 97 -28.00 1.48 -3.38
CA VAL A 97 -26.83 1.65 -2.51
C VAL A 97 -25.81 2.58 -3.15
N VAL A 98 -25.53 2.43 -4.44
CA VAL A 98 -24.53 3.24 -5.15
C VAL A 98 -24.97 4.70 -5.23
N VAL A 99 -26.18 4.95 -5.74
CA VAL A 99 -26.74 6.29 -5.93
C VAL A 99 -26.80 7.04 -4.60
N ARG A 100 -27.41 6.46 -3.57
CA ARG A 100 -27.51 7.10 -2.25
C ARG A 100 -26.13 7.40 -1.65
N THR A 101 -25.15 6.53 -1.87
CA THR A 101 -23.79 6.76 -1.37
C THR A 101 -23.12 7.96 -2.05
N LEU A 102 -23.41 8.19 -3.32
CA LEU A 102 -22.77 9.23 -4.13
C LEU A 102 -23.49 10.58 -4.08
N GLU A 103 -24.81 10.56 -3.93
CA GLU A 103 -25.66 11.73 -4.15
C GLU A 103 -26.39 12.20 -2.89
N GLU A 104 -26.43 11.39 -1.84
CA GLU A 104 -27.14 11.73 -0.59
C GLU A 104 -26.19 11.71 0.62
N VAL A 105 -26.52 12.53 1.62
CA VAL A 105 -25.97 12.47 2.97
C VAL A 105 -27.08 12.09 3.95
N PRO A 106 -26.83 11.18 4.90
CA PRO A 106 -27.83 10.82 5.89
C PRO A 106 -28.14 11.99 6.82
N GLU A 107 -29.36 12.01 7.36
CA GLU A 107 -29.74 12.98 8.38
C GLU A 107 -28.84 12.85 9.62
N GLY A 108 -28.29 13.98 10.07
CA GLY A 108 -27.47 14.04 11.29
C GLY A 108 -26.06 13.45 11.17
N ALA A 109 -25.60 13.07 9.97
CA ALA A 109 -24.24 12.57 9.77
C ALA A 109 -23.62 13.07 8.44
N PRO A 110 -22.29 13.29 8.39
CA PRO A 110 -21.63 13.82 7.20
C PRO A 110 -21.45 12.78 6.09
N HIS A 111 -21.70 11.49 6.37
CA HIS A 111 -21.60 10.40 5.41
C HIS A 111 -22.38 9.17 5.89
N TRP A 112 -22.74 8.27 4.98
CA TRP A 112 -23.42 7.02 5.31
C TRP A 112 -22.54 6.06 6.12
N SER A 113 -23.04 5.55 7.24
CA SER A 113 -22.53 4.28 7.78
C SER A 113 -23.14 3.09 7.05
N LYS A 114 -22.41 1.97 6.96
CA LYS A 114 -22.94 0.74 6.35
C LYS A 114 -24.21 0.23 7.03
N ARG A 115 -24.43 0.56 8.31
CA ARG A 115 -25.61 0.10 9.07
C ARG A 115 -26.82 0.98 8.78
N GLU A 116 -26.64 2.28 8.62
CA GLU A 116 -27.72 3.19 8.24
C GLU A 116 -28.20 2.91 6.83
N LEU A 117 -27.27 2.83 5.87
CA LEU A 117 -27.64 2.57 4.48
C LEU A 117 -28.27 1.18 4.31
N ALA A 118 -27.79 0.18 5.05
CA ALA A 118 -28.40 -1.15 5.11
C ALA A 118 -29.85 -1.12 5.61
N ARG A 119 -30.13 -0.38 6.69
CA ARG A 119 -31.50 -0.19 7.20
C ARG A 119 -32.38 0.52 6.18
N ARG A 120 -31.82 1.50 5.45
CA ARG A 120 -32.55 2.28 4.45
C ARG A 120 -32.96 1.44 3.23
N VAL A 121 -32.05 0.61 2.72
CA VAL A 121 -32.26 -0.23 1.52
C VAL A 121 -32.90 -1.59 1.86
N GLY A 122 -32.88 -2.00 3.14
CA GLY A 122 -33.44 -3.28 3.59
C GLY A 122 -32.54 -4.49 3.27
N ILE A 123 -31.21 -4.32 3.31
CA ILE A 123 -30.23 -5.40 3.11
C ILE A 123 -29.27 -5.50 4.29
N SER A 124 -28.44 -6.54 4.32
CA SER A 124 -27.46 -6.68 5.40
C SER A 124 -26.35 -5.61 5.33
N PRO A 125 -25.79 -5.12 6.46
CA PRO A 125 -24.63 -4.23 6.46
C PRO A 125 -23.39 -4.82 5.76
N THR A 126 -23.25 -6.13 5.77
CA THR A 126 -22.18 -6.84 5.05
C THR A 126 -22.38 -6.76 3.54
N SER A 127 -23.63 -6.76 3.07
CA SER A 127 -23.98 -6.59 1.67
C SER A 127 -23.64 -5.20 1.17
N VAL A 128 -24.00 -4.15 1.92
CA VAL A 128 -23.60 -2.76 1.62
C VAL A 128 -22.09 -2.66 1.51
N LEU A 129 -21.35 -3.20 2.48
CA LEU A 129 -19.88 -3.19 2.44
C LEU A 129 -19.31 -3.93 1.21
N ARG A 130 -19.93 -5.04 0.78
CA ARG A 130 -19.54 -5.76 -0.44
C ARG A 130 -19.79 -4.93 -1.69
N ILE A 131 -20.93 -4.24 -1.77
CA ILE A 131 -21.25 -3.32 -2.87
C ILE A 131 -20.23 -2.18 -2.89
N TRP A 132 -20.01 -1.50 -1.75
CA TRP A 132 -18.98 -0.47 -1.64
C TRP A 132 -17.60 -0.94 -2.09
N ARG A 133 -17.17 -2.14 -1.68
CA ARG A 133 -15.89 -2.72 -2.14
C ARG A 133 -15.88 -3.00 -3.64
N ALA A 134 -16.97 -3.51 -4.21
CA ALA A 134 -17.07 -3.81 -5.64
C ALA A 134 -17.00 -2.54 -6.51
N PHE A 135 -17.59 -1.44 -6.03
CA PHE A 135 -17.62 -0.16 -6.74
C PHE A 135 -16.53 0.84 -6.28
N GLY A 136 -15.66 0.45 -5.34
CA GLY A 136 -14.60 1.31 -4.82
C GLY A 136 -15.09 2.49 -3.97
N LEU A 137 -16.31 2.42 -3.43
CA LEU A 137 -16.91 3.48 -2.62
C LEU A 137 -16.36 3.44 -1.18
N GLN A 138 -15.94 4.60 -0.67
CA GLN A 138 -15.36 4.77 0.67
C GLN A 138 -15.92 6.01 1.37
N PRO A 139 -17.24 6.08 1.67
CA PRO A 139 -17.87 7.30 2.20
C PRO A 139 -17.30 7.79 3.54
N TRP A 140 -16.65 6.91 4.32
CA TRP A 140 -15.99 7.27 5.59
C TRP A 140 -14.59 7.84 5.42
N ARG A 141 -14.03 7.82 4.20
CA ARG A 141 -12.67 8.28 3.94
C ARG A 141 -12.71 9.69 3.38
N THR A 142 -11.99 10.58 4.04
CA THR A 142 -11.70 11.92 3.55
C THR A 142 -10.23 11.98 3.16
N GLU A 143 -9.95 12.64 2.04
CA GLU A 143 -8.60 13.04 1.66
C GLU A 143 -8.54 14.56 1.59
N THR A 144 -7.43 15.14 2.02
CA THR A 144 -7.17 16.56 1.86
C THR A 144 -6.39 16.78 0.57
N PHE A 145 -6.59 17.94 -0.04
CA PHE A 145 -5.81 18.37 -1.18
C PHE A 145 -5.41 19.83 -1.01
N LYS A 146 -4.30 20.21 -1.64
CA LYS A 146 -3.87 21.59 -1.75
C LYS A 146 -3.20 21.77 -3.10
N ILE A 147 -3.69 22.73 -3.89
CA ILE A 147 -3.08 23.11 -5.16
C ILE A 147 -2.15 24.28 -4.89
N SER A 148 -0.94 24.20 -5.43
CA SER A 148 0.04 25.26 -5.31
C SER A 148 -0.33 26.45 -6.20
N PRO A 149 -0.38 27.68 -5.68
CA PRO A 149 -0.58 28.89 -6.49
C PRO A 149 0.75 29.44 -7.05
N ASP A 150 1.85 28.68 -6.97
CA ASP A 150 3.17 29.13 -7.38
C ASP A 150 3.20 29.40 -8.90
N PRO A 151 3.56 30.62 -9.34
CA PRO A 151 3.59 30.93 -10.78
C PRO A 151 4.62 30.09 -11.54
N LEU A 152 5.64 29.56 -10.84
CA LEU A 152 6.68 28.69 -11.40
C LEU A 152 6.41 27.21 -11.07
N LEU A 153 5.16 26.83 -10.77
CA LEU A 153 4.79 25.47 -10.36
C LEU A 153 5.32 24.41 -11.32
N ILE A 154 5.06 24.58 -12.62
CA ILE A 154 5.44 23.60 -13.65
C ILE A 154 6.97 23.48 -13.74
N ASP A 155 7.67 24.61 -13.80
CA ASP A 155 9.12 24.64 -13.95
C ASP A 155 9.83 24.03 -12.75
N LYS A 156 9.38 24.36 -11.53
CA LYS A 156 9.91 23.77 -10.29
C LYS A 156 9.62 22.27 -10.16
N ILE A 157 8.44 21.81 -10.58
CA ILE A 157 8.15 20.36 -10.64
C ILE A 157 9.13 19.67 -11.59
N ARG A 158 9.35 20.24 -12.79
CA ARG A 158 10.27 19.67 -13.78
C ARG A 158 11.70 19.64 -13.28
N ASP A 159 12.16 20.71 -12.65
CA ASP A 159 13.49 20.83 -12.06
C ASP A 159 13.73 19.74 -10.99
N VAL A 160 12.88 19.68 -9.97
CA VAL A 160 13.00 18.71 -8.88
C VAL A 160 12.86 17.26 -9.37
N VAL A 161 11.87 16.98 -10.23
CA VAL A 161 11.67 15.62 -10.78
C VAL A 161 12.81 15.22 -11.71
N GLY A 162 13.38 16.17 -12.44
CA GLY A 162 14.56 15.97 -13.28
C GLY A 162 15.73 15.43 -12.46
N LEU A 163 16.02 16.07 -11.32
CA LEU A 163 17.07 15.62 -10.40
C LEU A 163 16.83 14.20 -9.84
N TYR A 164 15.58 13.81 -9.60
CA TYR A 164 15.27 12.48 -9.09
C TYR A 164 15.31 11.37 -10.15
N LEU A 165 14.96 11.68 -11.40
CA LEU A 165 14.91 10.69 -12.50
C LEU A 165 16.24 10.59 -13.25
N ALA A 166 16.92 11.72 -13.41
CA ALA A 166 18.15 11.84 -14.19
C ALA A 166 19.09 12.86 -13.50
N PRO A 167 19.64 12.52 -12.31
CA PRO A 167 20.58 13.39 -11.62
C PRO A 167 21.81 13.67 -12.51
N PRO A 168 22.41 14.88 -12.43
CA PRO A 168 23.63 15.19 -13.16
C PRO A 168 24.76 14.22 -12.85
N ALA A 169 25.62 13.95 -13.84
CA ALA A 169 26.81 13.15 -13.64
C ALA A 169 27.77 13.82 -12.66
N ASN A 170 28.47 13.03 -11.85
CA ASN A 170 29.40 13.52 -10.81
C ASN A 170 28.76 14.53 -9.85
N ALA A 171 27.50 14.30 -9.47
CA ALA A 171 26.79 15.15 -8.54
C ALA A 171 26.14 14.36 -7.40
N ALA A 172 26.08 14.98 -6.23
CA ALA A 172 25.29 14.54 -5.10
C ALA A 172 23.99 15.35 -5.05
N VAL A 173 22.85 14.67 -5.00
CA VAL A 173 21.53 15.31 -4.90
C VAL A 173 20.95 15.00 -3.52
N PHE A 174 20.71 16.05 -2.74
CA PHE A 174 20.12 15.98 -1.40
C PHE A 174 18.72 16.57 -1.39
N ALA A 175 17.75 15.82 -0.87
CA ALA A 175 16.47 16.36 -0.45
C ALA A 175 16.62 16.86 1.00
N VAL A 176 16.44 18.16 1.22
CA VAL A 176 16.69 18.86 2.47
C VAL A 176 15.41 19.48 2.99
N ASP A 177 15.19 19.33 4.29
CA ASP A 177 14.08 19.95 5.00
C ASP A 177 14.35 19.96 6.51
N GLU A 178 13.56 20.75 7.24
CA GLU A 178 13.60 20.86 8.67
C GLU A 178 12.35 20.24 9.30
N LYS A 179 12.57 19.51 10.39
CA LYS A 179 11.49 19.16 11.32
C LYS A 179 11.64 20.03 12.57
N PRO A 180 10.97 21.19 12.62
CA PRO A 180 11.07 22.09 13.75
C PRO A 180 10.26 21.57 14.95
N GLN A 181 10.64 22.02 16.12
CA GLN A 181 9.93 21.89 17.40
C GLN A 181 9.61 20.45 17.80
N ILE A 182 10.56 19.52 17.59
CA ILE A 182 10.42 18.15 18.08
C ILE A 182 10.43 18.19 19.61
N GLN A 183 9.30 17.85 20.21
CA GLN A 183 9.07 17.95 21.65
C GLN A 183 9.58 16.69 22.38
N ALA A 184 10.40 16.87 23.42
CA ALA A 184 10.71 15.82 24.37
C ALA A 184 9.50 15.60 25.30
N LEU A 185 8.93 14.39 25.24
CA LEU A 185 7.70 14.01 25.94
C LEU A 185 7.95 12.82 26.88
N GLU A 186 7.74 13.04 28.16
CA GLU A 186 7.71 12.01 29.18
C GLU A 186 6.26 11.64 29.52
N ARG A 187 5.98 10.34 29.72
CA ARG A 187 4.67 9.88 30.17
C ARG A 187 4.56 10.02 31.67
N THR A 188 3.43 10.56 32.15
CA THR A 188 3.18 10.75 33.60
C THR A 188 3.12 9.45 34.40
N ALA A 189 2.95 8.30 33.74
CA ALA A 189 3.03 6.98 34.34
C ALA A 189 3.89 6.05 33.47
N PRO A 190 4.51 5.00 34.06
CA PRO A 190 5.26 4.01 33.31
C PRO A 190 4.43 3.37 32.18
N VAL A 191 5.05 3.19 31.02
CA VAL A 191 4.42 2.50 29.88
C VAL A 191 4.23 1.03 30.22
N VAL A 192 3.00 0.53 30.09
CA VAL A 192 2.70 -0.89 30.28
C VAL A 192 2.90 -1.61 28.95
N PRO A 193 3.87 -2.55 28.85
CA PRO A 193 4.18 -3.21 27.59
C PRO A 193 3.03 -4.10 27.10
N MET A 194 3.04 -4.37 25.79
CA MET A 194 2.10 -5.30 25.16
C MET A 194 2.32 -6.73 25.65
N ILE A 195 1.22 -7.47 25.84
CA ILE A 195 1.21 -8.94 26.05
C ILE A 195 0.17 -9.58 25.12
N PRO A 196 0.19 -10.90 24.87
CA PRO A 196 -0.81 -11.55 24.01
C PRO A 196 -2.25 -11.18 24.41
N GLY A 197 -3.01 -10.64 23.45
CA GLY A 197 -4.40 -10.20 23.66
C GLY A 197 -4.57 -8.83 24.32
N THR A 198 -3.51 -8.15 24.77
CA THR A 198 -3.59 -6.82 25.38
C THR A 198 -2.57 -5.86 24.74
N PRO A 199 -3.02 -4.76 24.10
CA PRO A 199 -2.12 -3.77 23.54
C PRO A 199 -1.33 -3.03 24.63
N GLU A 200 -0.23 -2.42 24.23
CA GLU A 200 0.52 -1.47 25.08
C GLU A 200 -0.40 -0.35 25.58
N ARG A 201 -0.21 0.09 26.83
CA ARG A 201 -0.99 1.18 27.45
C ARG A 201 -0.07 2.29 27.95
N ARG A 202 -0.55 3.51 27.82
CA ARG A 202 0.19 4.74 28.17
C ARG A 202 -0.77 5.73 28.81
N SER A 203 -0.26 6.60 29.68
CA SER A 203 -1.03 7.76 30.11
C SER A 203 -1.24 8.72 28.94
N PHE A 204 -2.43 9.32 28.90
CA PHE A 204 -2.75 10.38 27.95
C PHE A 204 -1.94 11.65 28.25
N ASP A 205 -1.81 11.97 29.55
CA ASP A 205 -1.05 13.13 30.02
C ASP A 205 0.46 12.92 29.89
N TYR A 206 1.18 14.03 29.70
CA TYR A 206 2.61 14.04 29.47
C TYR A 206 3.28 15.27 30.09
N VAL A 207 4.57 15.13 30.41
CA VAL A 207 5.44 16.24 30.83
C VAL A 207 6.32 16.65 29.65
N ARG A 208 6.49 17.96 29.48
CA ARG A 208 7.26 18.57 28.38
C ARG A 208 8.64 18.96 28.87
N HIS A 209 9.69 18.50 28.17
CA HIS A 209 11.10 18.77 28.52
C HIS A 209 11.81 19.71 27.54
N GLY A 210 11.04 20.49 26.76
CA GLY A 210 11.56 21.39 25.73
C GLY A 210 11.56 20.79 24.33
N THR A 211 12.04 21.57 23.36
CA THR A 211 12.01 21.23 21.93
C THR A 211 13.38 21.34 21.29
N VAL A 212 13.60 20.59 20.22
CA VAL A 212 14.78 20.68 19.36
C VAL A 212 14.34 20.67 17.89
N ASP A 213 15.09 21.37 17.04
CA ASP A 213 14.90 21.35 15.60
C ASP A 213 15.89 20.37 14.96
N LEU A 214 15.42 19.60 13.98
CA LEU A 214 16.26 18.68 13.22
C LEU A 214 16.29 19.08 11.75
N PHE A 215 17.48 19.47 11.28
CA PHE A 215 17.77 19.60 9.86
C PHE A 215 18.18 18.23 9.32
N ALA A 216 17.64 17.83 8.17
CA ALA A 216 17.97 16.56 7.54
C ALA A 216 18.20 16.72 6.03
N ALA A 217 19.21 16.04 5.52
CA ALA A 217 19.58 16.00 4.11
C ALA A 217 19.65 14.55 3.67
N LEU A 218 18.61 14.10 2.97
CA LEU A 218 18.52 12.77 2.39
C LEU A 218 19.23 12.74 1.04
N ASN A 219 20.31 11.98 0.95
CA ASN A 219 20.97 11.69 -0.32
C ASN A 219 20.07 10.77 -1.16
N THR A 220 19.59 11.26 -2.29
CA THR A 220 18.58 10.58 -3.11
C THR A 220 19.10 9.30 -3.79
N ALA A 221 20.41 9.21 -4.04
CA ALA A 221 21.03 8.06 -4.69
C ALA A 221 21.30 6.91 -3.71
N THR A 222 21.70 7.23 -2.47
CA THR A 222 22.10 6.23 -1.47
C THR A 222 21.03 5.95 -0.42
N GLY A 223 20.10 6.89 -0.21
CA GLY A 223 19.13 6.87 0.88
C GLY A 223 19.71 7.25 2.25
N LYS A 224 21.01 7.58 2.32
CA LYS A 224 21.65 8.03 3.57
C LYS A 224 21.18 9.44 3.93
N VAL A 225 21.13 9.73 5.22
CA VAL A 225 20.72 11.02 5.77
C VAL A 225 21.87 11.64 6.53
N ILE A 226 22.19 12.88 6.21
CA ILE A 226 23.00 13.77 7.06
C ILE A 226 22.00 14.55 7.91
N GLY A 227 22.20 14.56 9.23
CA GLY A 227 21.31 15.29 10.14
C GLY A 227 22.10 16.21 11.06
N LYS A 228 21.47 17.32 11.45
CA LYS A 228 22.02 18.29 12.40
C LYS A 228 20.92 18.80 13.32
N LEU A 229 21.17 18.70 14.62
CA LEU A 229 20.28 19.23 15.65
C LEU A 229 20.60 20.71 15.90
N SER A 230 19.55 21.51 16.10
CA SER A 230 19.68 22.91 16.48
C SER A 230 18.65 23.27 17.56
N ALA A 231 19.01 24.21 18.42
CA ALA A 231 18.06 24.81 19.37
C ALA A 231 17.14 25.84 18.71
N GLN A 232 17.47 26.30 17.50
CA GLN A 232 16.76 27.34 16.78
C GLN A 232 16.72 27.04 15.26
N HIS A 233 15.70 27.58 14.61
CA HIS A 233 15.49 27.53 13.18
C HIS A 233 15.64 28.95 12.61
N ARG A 234 16.88 29.35 12.31
CA ARG A 234 17.19 30.62 11.63
C ARG A 234 18.03 30.35 10.40
N ALA A 235 18.13 31.36 9.53
CA ALA A 235 18.97 31.29 8.33
C ALA A 235 20.45 30.96 8.61
N VAL A 236 20.99 31.37 9.76
CA VAL A 236 22.36 31.00 10.16
C VAL A 236 22.46 29.51 10.44
N ASP A 237 21.46 28.93 11.10
CA ASP A 237 21.44 27.51 11.44
C ASP A 237 21.33 26.65 10.16
N PHE A 238 20.55 27.11 9.17
CA PHE A 238 20.51 26.50 7.83
C PHE A 238 21.86 26.61 7.10
N ARG A 239 22.51 27.77 7.11
CA ARG A 239 23.86 27.93 6.55
C ARG A 239 24.84 26.96 7.20
N ASP A 240 24.82 26.87 8.53
CA ASP A 240 25.69 25.95 9.27
C ASP A 240 25.37 24.48 8.94
N PHE A 241 24.17 24.18 8.45
CA PHE A 241 23.81 22.86 7.95
C PHE A 241 24.34 22.61 6.53
N LEU A 242 24.36 23.62 5.66
CA LEU A 242 25.05 23.53 4.36
C LEU A 242 26.55 23.27 4.53
N ASP A 243 27.20 23.92 5.51
CA ASP A 243 28.59 23.64 5.89
C ASP A 243 28.79 22.15 6.25
N GLU A 244 27.80 21.56 6.94
CA GLU A 244 27.85 20.15 7.35
C GLU A 244 27.64 19.19 6.17
N ILE A 245 26.74 19.53 5.25
CA ILE A 245 26.56 18.77 3.99
C ILE A 245 27.86 18.81 3.18
N ASP A 246 28.48 19.99 3.05
CA ASP A 246 29.73 20.14 2.28
C ASP A 246 30.85 19.29 2.87
N ARG A 247 31.03 19.34 4.19
CA ARG A 247 32.05 18.56 4.92
C ARG A 247 31.89 17.05 4.75
N GLN A 248 30.66 16.56 4.62
CA GLN A 248 30.36 15.13 4.48
C GLN A 248 30.24 14.67 3.01
N THR A 249 30.34 15.58 2.05
CA THR A 249 30.22 15.27 0.63
C THR A 249 31.58 15.33 -0.05
N ASP A 250 31.88 14.35 -0.90
CA ASP A 250 33.14 14.31 -1.67
C ASP A 250 33.40 15.66 -2.37
N PRO A 251 34.56 16.31 -2.16
CA PRO A 251 34.91 17.60 -2.77
C PRO A 251 34.84 17.65 -4.31
N GLY A 252 34.94 16.51 -4.99
CA GLY A 252 34.89 16.42 -6.45
C GLY A 252 33.47 16.46 -7.05
N LEU A 253 32.42 16.39 -6.22
CA LEU A 253 31.03 16.37 -6.68
C LEU A 253 30.42 17.78 -6.75
N ALA A 254 29.55 18.01 -7.74
CA ALA A 254 28.55 19.08 -7.65
C ALA A 254 27.49 18.70 -6.61
N VAL A 255 26.91 19.67 -5.91
CA VAL A 255 25.93 19.43 -4.84
C VAL A 255 24.63 20.15 -5.15
N HIS A 256 23.59 19.38 -5.48
CA HIS A 256 22.24 19.90 -5.70
C HIS A 256 21.42 19.67 -4.44
N VAL A 257 20.89 20.75 -3.87
CA VAL A 257 20.08 20.73 -2.66
C VAL A 257 18.66 21.10 -3.01
N ILE A 258 17.75 20.14 -2.90
CA ILE A 258 16.31 20.36 -3.06
C ILE A 258 15.75 20.77 -1.70
N CYS A 259 15.14 21.95 -1.58
CA CYS A 259 14.56 22.42 -0.32
C CYS A 259 13.24 23.17 -0.54
N ASP A 260 12.54 23.47 0.55
CA ASP A 260 11.33 24.28 0.48
C ASP A 260 11.63 25.76 0.19
N ASN A 261 10.59 26.51 -0.15
CA ASN A 261 10.70 27.90 -0.58
C ASN A 261 10.76 28.91 0.59
N LEU A 262 11.22 28.47 1.78
CA LEU A 262 11.27 29.30 2.99
C LEU A 262 12.19 30.52 2.83
N SER A 263 11.79 31.65 3.42
CA SER A 263 12.56 32.89 3.37
C SER A 263 13.96 32.77 3.98
N ALA A 264 14.13 31.89 4.97
CA ALA A 264 15.41 31.61 5.60
C ALA A 264 16.46 31.07 4.60
N HIS A 265 16.04 30.27 3.62
CA HIS A 265 16.91 29.71 2.57
C HIS A 265 17.40 30.76 1.58
N LYS A 266 16.74 31.92 1.54
CA LYS A 266 17.07 33.05 0.66
C LYS A 266 17.69 34.23 1.40
N ALA A 267 17.97 34.07 2.69
CA ALA A 267 18.54 35.13 3.50
C ALA A 267 19.93 35.53 2.97
N PRO A 268 20.37 36.79 3.20
CA PRO A 268 21.66 37.27 2.72
C PRO A 268 22.86 36.42 3.18
N VAL A 269 22.80 35.83 4.37
CA VAL A 269 23.85 34.94 4.89
C VAL A 269 23.99 33.66 4.06
N VAL A 270 22.88 33.06 3.63
CA VAL A 270 22.86 31.86 2.79
C VAL A 270 23.30 32.21 1.38
N HIS A 271 22.79 33.33 0.83
CA HIS A 271 23.19 33.79 -0.49
C HIS A 271 24.69 34.06 -0.59
N LYS A 272 25.27 34.77 0.40
CA LYS A 272 26.71 35.02 0.48
C LYS A 272 27.51 33.71 0.56
N TRP A 273 27.00 32.72 1.29
CA TRP A 273 27.63 31.41 1.39
C TRP A 273 27.63 30.67 0.05
N LEU A 274 26.51 30.67 -0.68
CA LEU A 274 26.40 30.04 -2.00
C LEU A 274 27.35 30.66 -3.03
N LEU A 275 27.52 31.99 -3.01
CA LEU A 275 28.50 32.68 -3.86
C LEU A 275 29.94 32.25 -3.59
N ALA A 276 30.25 31.83 -2.36
CA ALA A 276 31.57 31.31 -1.98
C ALA A 276 31.72 29.81 -2.27
N HIS A 277 30.63 29.07 -2.50
CA HIS A 277 30.61 27.63 -2.74
C HIS A 277 29.94 27.34 -4.10
N PRO A 278 30.61 27.65 -5.24
CA PRO A 278 30.01 27.54 -6.57
C PRO A 278 29.62 26.12 -6.99
N ARG A 279 30.03 25.10 -6.21
CA ARG A 279 29.60 23.72 -6.42
C ARG A 279 28.19 23.42 -5.88
N PHE A 280 27.59 24.34 -5.11
CA PHE A 280 26.26 24.18 -4.53
C PHE A 280 25.20 24.89 -5.39
N GLU A 281 24.12 24.18 -5.68
CA GLU A 281 22.93 24.70 -6.34
C GLU A 281 21.67 24.37 -5.52
N LEU A 282 20.85 25.38 -5.24
CA LEU A 282 19.58 25.20 -4.54
C LEU A 282 18.42 25.09 -5.54
N HIS A 283 17.61 24.04 -5.36
CA HIS A 283 16.41 23.76 -6.14
C HIS A 283 15.19 23.85 -5.24
N PHE A 284 14.29 24.78 -5.53
CA PHE A 284 13.16 25.05 -4.65
C PHE A 284 11.92 24.26 -5.07
N THR A 285 11.34 23.53 -4.13
CA THR A 285 10.02 22.93 -4.34
C THR A 285 8.96 24.02 -4.55
N PRO A 286 7.89 23.75 -5.31
CA PRO A 286 6.79 24.70 -5.43
C PRO A 286 6.14 24.96 -4.06
N THR A 287 5.64 26.17 -3.86
CA THR A 287 4.97 26.55 -2.60
C THR A 287 3.84 25.56 -2.28
N TYR A 288 3.72 25.11 -1.03
CA TYR A 288 2.75 24.09 -0.60
C TYR A 288 2.87 22.71 -1.27
N SER A 289 4.07 22.35 -1.74
CA SER A 289 4.31 21.07 -2.41
C SER A 289 5.33 20.19 -1.68
N SER A 290 5.31 20.17 -0.33
CA SER A 290 6.22 19.32 0.46
C SER A 290 6.15 17.83 0.10
N TRP A 291 5.03 17.37 -0.48
CA TRP A 291 4.85 16.02 -1.00
C TRP A 291 5.88 15.60 -2.08
N ILE A 292 6.56 16.56 -2.73
CA ILE A 292 7.63 16.28 -3.70
C ILE A 292 9.01 16.14 -3.04
N ASN A 293 9.17 16.63 -1.81
CA ASN A 293 10.43 16.58 -1.08
C ASN A 293 10.62 15.18 -0.49
N GLN A 294 11.64 14.43 -0.93
CA GLN A 294 11.75 13.02 -0.52
C GLN A 294 12.14 12.83 0.96
N VAL A 295 12.79 13.81 1.58
CA VAL A 295 13.14 13.77 3.00
C VAL A 295 11.91 13.78 3.91
N GLU A 296 10.78 14.32 3.46
CA GLU A 296 9.52 14.26 4.20
C GLU A 296 9.04 12.81 4.42
N ARG A 297 9.37 11.89 3.50
CA ARG A 297 9.13 10.45 3.71
C ARG A 297 10.02 9.88 4.81
N TRP A 298 11.26 10.35 4.90
CA TRP A 298 12.16 9.97 5.98
C TRP A 298 11.68 10.52 7.32
N PHE A 299 11.23 11.77 7.37
CA PHE A 299 10.62 12.34 8.57
C PHE A 299 9.36 11.60 9.02
N ALA A 300 8.54 11.12 8.08
CA ALA A 300 7.39 10.26 8.40
C ALA A 300 7.83 8.94 9.06
N GLU A 301 8.93 8.34 8.60
CA GLU A 301 9.51 7.14 9.23
C GLU A 301 10.09 7.43 10.63
N LEU A 302 10.83 8.52 10.78
CA LEU A 302 11.31 9.00 12.09
C LEU A 302 10.14 9.22 13.05
N GLN A 303 9.10 9.91 12.61
CA GLN A 303 7.90 10.18 13.41
C GLN A 303 7.27 8.89 13.89
N ARG A 304 6.98 7.95 12.97
CA ARG A 304 6.27 6.71 13.24
C ARG A 304 7.07 5.74 14.10
N ARG A 305 8.38 5.62 13.88
CA ARG A 305 9.21 4.57 14.47
C ARG A 305 10.00 5.01 15.69
N CYS A 306 10.37 6.29 15.79
CA CYS A 306 11.12 6.84 16.91
C CYS A 306 10.23 7.70 17.81
N LEU A 307 9.53 8.70 17.26
CA LEU A 307 8.92 9.76 18.07
C LEU A 307 7.54 9.42 18.66
N GLU A 308 6.62 8.85 17.88
CA GLU A 308 5.25 8.57 18.32
C GLU A 308 5.21 7.63 19.53
N ARG A 309 6.09 6.63 19.53
CA ARG A 309 6.19 5.65 20.60
C ARG A 309 7.34 5.91 21.58
N GLY A 310 8.19 6.91 21.31
CA GLY A 310 9.27 7.34 22.19
C GLY A 310 8.77 7.94 23.49
N VAL A 311 9.61 7.86 24.52
CA VAL A 311 9.45 8.52 25.82
C VAL A 311 10.80 9.12 26.16
N PHE A 312 10.83 10.43 26.40
CA PHE A 312 12.06 11.19 26.61
C PHE A 312 11.91 12.02 27.87
N CYS A 313 12.66 11.67 28.91
CA CYS A 313 12.64 12.32 30.23
C CYS A 313 13.54 13.56 30.30
N SER A 314 14.22 13.88 29.19
CA SER A 314 15.00 15.10 29.04
C SER A 314 15.15 15.47 27.56
N LEU A 315 15.58 16.71 27.30
CA LEU A 315 15.92 17.14 25.95
C LEU A 315 17.15 16.38 25.41
N ASP A 316 18.12 16.03 26.24
CA ASP A 316 19.33 15.34 25.81
C ASP A 316 19.08 13.86 25.45
N GLU A 317 18.13 13.21 26.13
CA GLU A 317 17.63 11.88 25.72
C GLU A 317 17.00 11.92 24.33
N LEU A 318 16.19 12.95 24.04
CA LEU A 318 15.61 13.14 22.71
C LEU A 318 16.70 13.34 21.65
N LYS A 319 17.68 14.23 21.92
CA LYS A 319 18.79 14.47 20.99
C LYS A 319 19.56 13.19 20.68
N THR A 320 19.93 12.44 21.73
CA THR A 320 20.63 11.15 21.60
C THR A 320 19.83 10.17 20.75
N ALA A 321 18.52 10.06 21.00
CA ALA A 321 17.66 9.17 20.23
C ALA A 321 17.54 9.57 18.75
N LEU A 322 17.53 10.87 18.44
CA LEU A 322 17.53 11.36 17.06
C LEU A 322 18.85 11.04 16.34
N GLU A 323 19.98 11.25 17.00
CA GLU A 323 21.31 10.93 16.47
C GLU A 323 21.47 9.41 16.24
N ASP A 324 21.07 8.60 17.23
CA ASP A 324 21.08 7.13 17.12
C ASP A 324 20.14 6.64 16.02
N TRP A 325 18.98 7.28 15.84
CA TRP A 325 18.08 6.96 14.74
C TRP A 325 18.72 7.20 13.37
N ILE A 326 19.38 8.36 13.18
CA ILE A 326 20.08 8.68 11.93
C ILE A 326 21.20 7.67 11.67
N LYS A 327 21.98 7.35 12.70
CA LYS A 327 23.05 6.34 12.62
C LYS A 327 22.50 4.98 12.19
N THR A 328 21.48 4.49 12.89
CA THR A 328 20.84 3.19 12.61
C THR A 328 20.21 3.17 11.22
N TRP A 329 19.56 4.26 10.79
CA TRP A 329 19.02 4.38 9.44
C TRP A 329 20.11 4.25 8.38
N ASN A 330 21.27 4.90 8.60
CA ASN A 330 22.37 4.93 7.65
C ASN A 330 23.11 3.60 7.50
N GLU A 331 23.00 2.68 8.46
CA GLU A 331 23.60 1.34 8.40
C GLU A 331 22.98 0.47 7.30
N ASP A 332 21.67 0.57 7.07
CA ASP A 332 20.96 -0.15 6.00
C ASP A 332 20.14 0.78 5.10
N ALA A 333 20.68 1.98 4.86
CA ALA A 333 20.01 2.97 4.02
C ALA A 333 19.67 2.41 2.64
N ARG A 334 18.45 2.71 2.19
CA ARG A 334 17.96 2.40 0.84
C ARG A 334 17.32 3.65 0.24
N PRO A 335 17.67 4.01 -0.99
CA PRO A 335 17.09 5.18 -1.64
C PRO A 335 15.60 4.96 -1.89
N PHE A 336 14.80 6.02 -1.75
CA PHE A 336 13.42 6.00 -2.21
C PHE A 336 13.41 6.08 -3.74
N LYS A 337 12.85 5.06 -4.40
CA LYS A 337 12.77 5.05 -5.86
C LYS A 337 11.66 5.98 -6.35
N TRP A 338 12.05 7.10 -6.96
CA TRP A 338 11.11 7.96 -7.69
C TRP A 338 10.72 7.31 -9.02
N THR A 339 9.45 7.43 -9.42
CA THR A 339 8.92 6.73 -10.61
C THR A 339 7.99 7.57 -11.48
N LYS A 340 7.53 8.73 -10.99
CA LYS A 340 6.56 9.57 -11.70
C LYS A 340 7.29 10.66 -12.48
N THR A 341 6.94 10.81 -13.75
CA THR A 341 7.45 11.91 -14.57
C THR A 341 6.78 13.23 -14.17
N ALA A 342 7.43 14.35 -14.50
CA ALA A 342 6.86 15.68 -14.24
C ALA A 342 5.51 15.84 -14.93
N ASP A 343 5.39 15.42 -16.20
CA ASP A 343 4.14 15.52 -16.96
C ASP A 343 3.02 14.66 -16.35
N GLN A 344 3.32 13.44 -15.87
CA GLN A 344 2.33 12.63 -15.16
C GLN A 344 1.79 13.31 -13.89
N ILE A 345 2.63 14.07 -13.19
CA ILE A 345 2.24 14.84 -12.00
C ILE A 345 1.39 16.04 -12.41
N ILE A 346 1.83 16.79 -13.42
CA ILE A 346 1.10 17.95 -13.95
C ILE A 346 -0.28 17.53 -14.48
N ASP A 347 -0.37 16.47 -15.27
CA ASP A 347 -1.63 15.91 -15.77
C ASP A 347 -2.58 15.49 -14.64
N ARG A 348 -2.04 15.04 -13.51
CA ARG A 348 -2.85 14.71 -12.34
C ARG A 348 -3.37 15.97 -11.65
N ILE A 349 -2.56 17.02 -11.56
CA ILE A 349 -2.97 18.32 -11.01
C ILE A 349 -4.06 18.93 -11.89
N CYS A 350 -3.88 18.99 -13.22
CA CYS A 350 -4.88 19.50 -14.16
C CYS A 350 -6.22 18.79 -14.01
N ARG A 351 -6.24 17.45 -14.00
CA ARG A 351 -7.47 16.66 -13.77
C ARG A 351 -8.15 16.96 -12.44
N TYR A 352 -7.39 17.39 -11.44
CA TYR A 352 -7.94 17.82 -10.16
C TYR A 352 -8.59 19.20 -10.28
N CYS A 353 -7.88 20.16 -10.90
CA CYS A 353 -8.39 21.50 -11.18
C CYS A 353 -9.69 21.46 -12.00
N ASP A 354 -9.75 20.67 -13.08
CA ASP A 354 -10.94 20.56 -13.95
C ASP A 354 -12.22 20.14 -13.19
N ARG A 355 -12.08 19.45 -12.05
CA ARG A 355 -13.20 18.97 -11.23
C ARG A 355 -13.65 19.96 -10.17
N ILE A 356 -12.82 20.94 -9.83
CA ILE A 356 -13.07 21.92 -8.76
C ILE A 356 -13.32 23.33 -9.30
N SER A 357 -12.98 23.60 -10.56
CA SER A 357 -13.26 24.85 -11.26
C SER A 357 -14.75 24.95 -11.63
N GLY A 358 -15.58 25.27 -10.64
CA GLY A 358 -16.89 25.89 -10.85
C GLY A 358 -16.77 27.40 -11.09
N PRO A 359 -17.86 28.13 -11.37
CA PRO A 359 -17.82 29.56 -11.70
C PRO A 359 -17.16 30.47 -10.65
N ASP A 360 -17.02 29.98 -9.40
CA ASP A 360 -16.45 30.70 -8.26
C ASP A 360 -15.02 30.27 -7.87
N HIS A 361 -14.34 29.43 -8.68
CA HIS A 361 -13.00 28.89 -8.39
C HIS A 361 -12.00 28.95 -9.54
#